data_AF-H9MCL4-F1
#
_entry.id   AF-H9MCL4-F1
#
_cell.length_a   1.000
_cell.length_b   1.000
_cell.length_c   1.000
_cell.angle_alpha   90.00
_cell.angle_beta   90.00
_cell.angle_gamma   90.00
#
_symmetry.space_group_name_H-M   'P 1'
#
loop_
_entity.id
_entity.type
_entity.pdbx_description
1 polymer ?
#
loop_
_entity_poly.entity_id
_entity_poly.type
_entity_poly.pdbx_seq_one_letter_code
_entity_poly.pdbx_strand_id
1 'polypeptide(L)' 'ESVERWLKELQDHTDNNIVVMLVGNKADLRHLRAVSTEDSQALAERESLYFMETSALESTNVENAFTQVLTQ' A
#
# COMPACT_ATOMS: atom_id res chain seq x y z
N GLU A 1 -11.64 -7.13 -0.14
CA GLU A 1 -12.79 -6.42 0.45
C GLU A 1 -12.40 -5.24 1.33
N SER A 2 -11.48 -5.35 2.30
CA SER A 2 -11.22 -4.22 3.21
C SER A 2 -10.56 -3.00 2.54
N VAL A 3 -9.62 -3.20 1.61
CA VAL A 3 -8.87 -2.09 0.97
C VAL A 3 -9.78 -1.15 0.18
N GLU A 4 -10.69 -1.68 -0.64
CA GLU A 4 -11.63 -0.89 -1.44
C GLU A 4 -12.56 -0.05 -0.55
N ARG A 5 -12.96 -0.60 0.61
CA ARG A 5 -13.74 0.15 1.60
C ARG A 5 -12.93 1.32 2.18
N TRP A 6 -11.68 1.10 2.56
CA TRP A 6 -10.80 2.17 3.06
C TRP A 6 -10.54 3.25 2.01
N LEU A 7 -10.37 2.85 0.76
CA LEU A 7 -10.18 3.79 -0.34
C LEU A 7 -11.43 4.65 -0.54
N LYS A 8 -12.62 4.05 -0.48
CA LYS A 8 -13.88 4.79 -0.55
C LYS A 8 -14.02 5.76 0.63
N GLU A 9 -13.72 5.31 1.86
CA GLU A 9 -13.76 6.19 3.04
C GLU A 9 -12.80 7.39 2.89
N LEU A 10 -11.61 7.18 2.30
CA LEU A 10 -10.66 8.27 1.99
C LEU A 10 -11.22 9.24 0.95
N GLN A 11 -11.80 8.74 -0.14
CA GLN A 11 -12.40 9.56 -1.20
C GLN A 11 -13.61 10.36 -0.71
N ASP A 12 -14.42 9.79 0.18
CA ASP A 12 -15.62 10.43 0.72
C ASP A 12 -15.28 11.56 1.72
N HIS A 13 -14.12 11.51 2.38
CA HIS A 13 -13.76 12.43 3.49
C HIS A 13 -12.55 13.31 3.22
N THR A 14 -11.90 13.18 2.07
CA THR A 14 -10.65 13.91 1.77
C THR A 14 -10.69 14.58 0.41
N ASP A 15 -9.94 15.67 0.27
CA ASP A 15 -9.75 16.35 -1.01
C ASP A 15 -9.09 15.43 -2.04
N ASN A 16 -9.47 15.59 -3.32
CA ASN A 16 -8.95 14.81 -4.46
C ASN A 16 -7.44 14.97 -4.73
N ASN A 17 -6.72 15.77 -3.93
CA ASN A 17 -5.30 16.04 -4.10
C ASN A 17 -4.40 15.29 -3.10
N ILE A 18 -4.88 14.20 -2.52
CA ILE A 18 -4.06 13.35 -1.65
C ILE A 18 -3.28 12.31 -2.42
N VAL A 19 -2.04 12.10 -1.99
CA VAL A 19 -1.22 10.97 -2.41
C VAL A 19 -1.58 9.77 -1.54
N VAL A 20 -2.00 8.67 -2.17
CA VAL A 20 -2.36 7.44 -1.46
C VAL A 20 -1.42 6.31 -1.89
N MET A 21 -0.88 5.59 -0.91
CA MET A 21 -0.02 4.43 -1.10
C MET A 21 -0.58 3.21 -0.38
N LEU A 22 -0.76 2.12 -1.11
CA LEU A 22 -1.05 0.80 -0.58
C LEU A 22 0.23 0.16 -0.05
N VAL A 23 0.26 -0.14 1.25
CA VAL A 23 1.42 -0.76 1.91
C VAL A 23 1.11 -2.20 2.29
N GLY A 24 1.78 -3.16 1.64
CA GLY A 24 1.75 -4.58 1.98
C GLY A 24 2.73 -4.90 3.10
N ASN A 25 2.31 -4.73 4.36
CA ASN A 25 3.18 -5.01 5.51
C ASN A 25 3.31 -6.52 5.81
N LYS A 26 4.34 -6.90 6.58
CA LYS A 26 4.72 -8.27 6.97
C LYS A 26 5.29 -9.11 5.83
N ALA A 27 6.04 -8.48 4.93
CA ALA A 27 6.70 -9.16 3.81
C ALA A 27 7.70 -10.25 4.22
N ASP A 28 8.14 -10.26 5.48
CA ASP A 28 8.97 -11.29 6.12
C ASP A 28 8.24 -12.65 6.22
N LEU A 29 6.92 -12.65 6.37
CA LEU A 29 6.10 -13.86 6.47
C LEU A 29 5.77 -14.47 5.10
N ARG A 30 6.77 -14.66 4.24
CA ARG A 30 6.58 -15.19 2.87
C ARG A 30 5.88 -16.55 2.84
N HIS A 31 6.14 -17.39 3.84
CA HIS A 31 5.55 -18.72 3.96
C HIS A 31 4.06 -18.70 4.36
N LEU A 32 3.56 -17.57 4.88
CA LEU A 32 2.16 -17.35 5.25
C LEU A 32 1.48 -16.33 4.33
N ARG A 33 2.07 -16.08 3.16
CA ARG A 33 1.57 -15.12 2.19
C ARG A 33 0.23 -15.60 1.65
N ALA A 34 -0.83 -14.86 2.00
CA ALA A 34 -2.19 -15.09 1.50
C ALA A 34 -2.51 -14.24 0.26
N VAL A 35 -1.76 -13.16 0.02
CA VAL A 35 -1.96 -12.23 -1.11
C VAL A 35 -0.67 -12.14 -1.89
N SER A 36 -0.73 -12.36 -3.20
CA SER A 36 0.44 -12.25 -4.06
C SER A 36 0.83 -10.77 -4.25
N THR A 37 2.11 -10.53 -4.54
CA THR A 37 2.57 -9.18 -4.88
C THR A 37 1.86 -8.69 -6.14
N GLU A 38 1.64 -9.57 -7.13
CA GLU A 38 0.96 -9.26 -8.39
C GLU A 38 -0.48 -8.82 -8.18
N ASP A 39 -1.26 -9.49 -7.33
CA ASP A 39 -2.63 -9.08 -7.03
C ASP A 39 -2.69 -7.69 -6.38
N SER A 40 -1.75 -7.42 -5.47
CA SER A 40 -1.68 -6.13 -4.77
C SER A 40 -1.23 -5.01 -5.70
N GLN A 41 -0.28 -5.31 -6.60
CA GLN A 41 0.19 -4.40 -7.63
C GLN A 41 -0.94 -4.07 -8.62
N ALA A 42 -1.65 -5.09 -9.12
CA ALA A 42 -2.77 -4.91 -10.04
C ALA A 42 -3.90 -4.09 -9.41
N LEU A 43 -4.18 -4.28 -8.12
CA LEU A 43 -5.15 -3.46 -7.39
C LEU A 43 -4.69 -2.00 -7.31
N ALA A 44 -3.42 -1.76 -6.96
CA ALA A 44 -2.87 -0.41 -6.87
C ALA A 44 -2.90 0.29 -8.24
N GLU A 45 -2.51 -0.38 -9.32
CA GLU A 45 -2.57 0.17 -10.68
C GLU A 45 -4.01 0.50 -11.10
N ARG A 46 -4.98 -0.38 -10.80
CA ARG A 46 -6.39 -0.17 -11.11
C ARG A 46 -6.97 1.06 -10.42
N GLU A 47 -6.60 1.27 -9.15
CA GLU A 47 -7.07 2.38 -8.34
C GLU A 47 -6.14 3.61 -8.40
N SER A 48 -5.11 3.58 -9.25
CA SER A 48 -4.08 4.63 -9.39
C SER A 48 -3.37 5.01 -8.08
N LEU A 49 -3.06 4.00 -7.27
CA LEU A 49 -2.35 4.11 -6.00
C LEU A 49 -0.88 3.71 -6.16
N TYR A 50 -0.01 4.24 -5.32
CA TYR A 50 1.33 3.70 -5.17
C TYR A 50 1.29 2.38 -4.40
N PHE A 51 2.26 1.49 -4.61
CA PHE A 51 2.35 0.23 -3.89
C PHE A 51 3.76 -0.05 -3.39
N MET A 52 3.87 -0.55 -2.15
CA MET A 52 5.13 -1.02 -1.59
C MET A 52 4.92 -2.16 -0.58
N GLU A 53 5.69 -3.24 -0.71
CA GLU A 53 5.78 -4.26 0.33
C GLU A 53 6.83 -3.87 1.38
N THR A 54 6.43 -3.93 2.64
CA THR A 54 7.28 -3.56 3.78
C THR A 54 7.31 -4.67 4.82
N SER A 55 8.38 -4.70 5.62
CA SER A 55 8.40 -5.46 6.86
C SER A 55 8.80 -4.53 7.98
N ALA A 56 7.84 -4.20 8.85
CA ALA A 56 8.14 -3.47 10.07
C ALA A 56 9.05 -4.28 11.03
N LEU A 57 9.03 -5.62 10.95
CA LEU A 57 9.86 -6.49 11.77
C LEU A 57 11.33 -6.45 11.32
N GLU A 58 11.57 -6.58 10.02
CA GLU A 58 12.92 -6.57 9.45
C GLU A 58 13.40 -5.15 9.09
N SER A 59 12.57 -4.13 9.31
CA SER A 59 12.79 -2.74 8.84
C SER A 59 12.98 -2.62 7.33
N THR A 60 12.44 -3.58 6.56
CA THR A 60 12.54 -3.60 5.10
C THR A 60 11.55 -2.63 4.48
N ASN A 61 12.04 -1.72 3.63
CA ASN A 61 11.25 -0.75 2.86
C ASN A 61 10.39 0.23 3.67
N VAL A 62 10.50 0.27 5.00
CA VAL A 62 9.73 1.20 5.83
C VAL A 62 10.09 2.64 5.51
N GLU A 63 11.38 2.99 5.54
CA GLU A 63 11.86 4.33 5.22
C GLU A 63 11.60 4.72 3.76
N ASN A 64 11.75 3.76 2.84
CA ASN A 64 11.46 3.97 1.42
C ASN A 64 9.98 4.29 1.17
N ALA A 65 9.06 3.65 1.89
CA ALA A 65 7.63 3.90 1.76
C ALA A 65 7.30 5.34 2.13
N PHE A 66 7.80 5.83 3.28
CA PHE A 66 7.59 7.21 3.69
C PHE A 66 8.28 8.22 2.77
N THR A 67 9.53 7.95 2.38
CA THR A 67 10.29 8.84 1.49
C THR A 67 9.61 8.98 0.14
N GLN A 68 9.07 7.89 -0.44
CA GLN A 68 8.34 7.95 -1.71
C GLN A 68 7.06 8.78 -1.61
N VAL A 69 6.31 8.66 -0.50
CA VAL A 69 5.10 9.48 -0.29
C VAL A 69 5.43 10.97 -0.15
N LEU A 70 6.57 11.30 0.46
CA LEU A 70 6.98 12.69 0.69
C LEU A 70 7.67 13.37 -0.51
N THR A 71 8.19 12.59 -1.46
CA THR A 71 8.98 13.13 -2.58
C THR A 71 8.11 13.50 -3.80
N GLN A 72 6.81 13.20 -3.76
CA GLN A 72 5.82 13.63 -4.76
C GLN A 72 5.19 14.96 -4.35
#